data_AF-A0A8X7TPF9-F1
#
_entry.id   AF-A0A8X7TPF9-F1
#
_cell.length_a   1.000
_cell.length_b   1.000
_cell.length_c   1.000
_cell.angle_alpha   90.00
_cell.angle_beta   90.00
_cell.angle_gamma   90.00
#
_symmetry.space_group_name_H-M   'P 1'
#
loop_
_entity.id
_entity.type
_entity.pdbx_description
1 polymer ?
#
loop_
_entity_poly.entity_id
_entity_poly.type
_entity_poly.pdbx_seq_one_letter_code
_entity_poly.pdbx_strand_id
1 'polypeptide(L)'
;MAFELPNDFRCPISLEIMSDPVIIQSGHTFDRVSIQRWIDSGNRTCPITKLPLSENPSLIPNHALRSLISNFAHVSPKQEDHSHSQSQSHSSISTLVSRSSSRESRLESLTRLVRLTKRDSSVRRKVTESGAVRAVLDCVDSVDRALQEKSLSLLLNLSLEDDNKVGLVADGVVRRIVAVLRVGSPDCKAVAATLLTSLAVVEVNKATIGSYPDAISALVSLLRHGNDRERKESATALYALCSFPDNRKRVVDCGSVGILVEAADSGMERAVEVLGLWLSVEEGEEMSRVSGFVEVLVNVLRNGSLKGIQYSLFILNCLCCCSREIVEEVKRKVWLRYALVWRIMRVRKSGGMLLT
;
A
#
# COMPACT_ATOMS: atom_id res chain seq x y z
N MET A 1 32.75 -25.92 0.83
CA MET A 1 33.62 -25.45 -0.27
C MET A 1 33.78 -23.94 -0.08
N ALA A 2 35.02 -23.44 -0.06
CA ALA A 2 35.27 -22.01 0.09
C ALA A 2 34.66 -21.27 -1.11
N PHE A 3 33.85 -20.25 -0.86
CA PHE A 3 33.32 -19.37 -1.92
C PHE A 3 34.48 -18.54 -2.47
N GLU A 4 35.04 -18.96 -3.59
CA GLU A 4 36.04 -18.16 -4.31
C GLU A 4 35.36 -17.00 -5.02
N LEU A 5 35.86 -15.79 -4.76
CA LEU A 5 35.37 -14.56 -5.37
C LEU A 5 35.68 -14.57 -6.87
N PRO A 6 34.70 -14.28 -7.76
CA PRO A 6 34.94 -14.29 -9.20
C PRO A 6 36.12 -13.41 -9.60
N ASN A 7 37.02 -13.96 -10.42
CA ASN A 7 38.21 -13.23 -10.87
C ASN A 7 37.89 -11.93 -11.61
N ASP A 8 36.71 -11.85 -12.24
CA ASP A 8 36.24 -10.67 -12.97
C ASP A 8 36.00 -9.44 -12.07
N PHE A 9 35.99 -9.60 -10.75
CA PHE A 9 35.88 -8.49 -9.79
C PHE A 9 37.23 -7.88 -9.41
N ARG A 10 38.33 -8.56 -9.77
CA ARG A 10 39.68 -8.11 -9.44
C ARG A 10 40.23 -7.21 -10.53
N CYS A 11 40.91 -6.15 -10.11
CA CYS A 11 41.63 -5.26 -11.00
C CYS A 11 42.82 -6.03 -11.60
N PRO A 12 42.98 -6.07 -12.93
CA PRO A 12 44.10 -6.76 -13.56
C PRO A 12 45.49 -6.17 -13.27
N ILE A 13 45.57 -4.95 -12.72
CA ILE A 13 46.82 -4.29 -12.33
C ILE A 13 47.17 -4.59 -10.87
N SER A 14 46.25 -4.31 -9.94
CA SER A 14 46.50 -4.44 -8.49
C SER A 14 46.18 -5.82 -7.95
N LEU A 15 45.43 -6.64 -8.68
CA LEU A 15 44.88 -7.95 -8.27
C LEU A 15 43.91 -7.90 -7.07
N GLU A 16 43.59 -6.68 -6.60
CA GLU A 16 42.61 -6.39 -5.56
C GLU A 16 41.21 -6.19 -6.15
N ILE A 17 40.17 -6.28 -5.32
CA ILE A 17 38.78 -6.04 -5.73
C ILE A 17 38.64 -4.58 -6.18
N MET A 18 38.03 -4.36 -7.34
CA MET A 18 37.79 -3.03 -7.88
C MET A 18 36.77 -2.28 -7.02
N SER A 19 37.17 -1.13 -6.47
CA SER A 19 36.28 -0.24 -5.72
C SER A 19 35.59 0.77 -6.65
N ASP A 20 36.30 1.22 -7.68
CA ASP A 20 35.81 2.16 -8.69
C ASP A 20 36.15 1.60 -10.09
N PRO A 21 35.40 0.60 -10.60
CA PRO A 21 35.68 -0.01 -11.89
C PRO A 21 35.41 0.97 -13.04
N VAL A 22 36.39 1.12 -13.93
CA VAL A 22 36.36 1.98 -15.13
C VAL A 22 36.84 1.21 -16.37
N ILE A 23 36.20 1.47 -17.51
CA ILE A 23 36.51 0.91 -18.81
C ILE A 23 37.40 1.89 -19.57
N ILE A 24 38.45 1.40 -20.20
CA ILE A 24 39.30 2.16 -21.12
C ILE A 24 38.95 1.82 -22.58
N GLN A 25 39.50 2.56 -23.54
CA GLN A 25 39.21 2.39 -24.98
C GLN A 25 39.36 0.95 -25.51
N SER A 26 40.26 0.14 -24.92
CA SER A 26 40.42 -1.28 -25.31
C SER A 26 39.28 -2.19 -24.85
N GLY A 27 38.27 -1.68 -24.13
CA GLY A 27 37.12 -2.43 -23.63
C GLY A 27 37.37 -3.18 -22.31
N HIS A 28 38.58 -3.11 -21.76
CA HIS A 28 38.91 -3.74 -20.47
C HIS A 28 38.60 -2.84 -19.28
N THR A 29 38.23 -3.47 -18.16
CA THR A 29 37.89 -2.80 -16.91
C THR A 29 39.03 -2.89 -15.90
N PHE A 30 39.31 -1.79 -15.20
CA PHE A 30 40.31 -1.69 -14.15
C PHE A 30 39.76 -0.87 -12.99
N ASP A 31 40.37 -0.95 -11.81
CA ASP A 31 40.12 0.03 -10.76
C ASP A 31 40.69 1.40 -11.18
N ARG A 32 39.90 2.47 -11.01
CA ARG A 32 40.25 3.84 -11.42
C ARG A 32 41.63 4.26 -10.93
N VAL A 33 41.93 4.02 -9.64
CA VAL A 33 43.21 4.46 -9.05
C VAL A 33 44.37 3.71 -9.68
N SER A 34 44.18 2.43 -9.98
CA SER A 34 45.22 1.57 -10.56
C SER A 34 45.55 1.96 -12.00
N ILE A 35 44.53 2.16 -12.85
CA ILE A 35 44.76 2.54 -14.25
C ILE A 35 45.22 3.98 -14.39
N GLN A 36 44.79 4.89 -13.52
CA GLN A 36 45.26 6.27 -13.51
C GLN A 36 46.75 6.33 -13.18
N ARG A 37 47.20 5.64 -12.12
CA ARG A 37 48.63 5.54 -11.77
C ARG A 37 49.48 4.97 -12.90
N TRP A 38 48.96 3.96 -13.62
CA TRP A 38 49.63 3.38 -14.79
C TRP A 38 49.89 4.43 -15.87
N ILE A 39 48.89 5.25 -16.21
CA ILE A 39 48.98 6.31 -17.22
C ILE A 39 49.88 7.47 -16.76
N ASP A 40 49.75 7.86 -15.49
CA ASP A 40 50.53 8.94 -14.86
C ASP A 40 52.02 8.59 -14.76
N SER A 41 52.35 7.30 -14.65
CA SER A 41 53.73 6.79 -14.68
C SER A 41 54.35 6.80 -16.09
N GLY A 42 53.68 7.38 -17.08
CA GLY A 42 54.15 7.51 -18.46
C GLY A 42 53.82 6.33 -19.37
N ASN A 43 53.11 5.30 -18.88
CA ASN A 43 52.71 4.19 -19.74
C ASN A 43 51.60 4.61 -20.69
N ARG A 44 51.75 4.29 -21.98
CA ARG A 44 50.81 4.64 -23.05
C ARG A 44 50.23 3.41 -23.75
N THR A 45 50.20 2.28 -23.06
CA THR A 45 49.65 1.02 -23.58
C THR A 45 48.64 0.43 -22.61
N CYS A 46 47.67 -0.33 -23.13
CA CYS A 46 46.75 -1.09 -22.29
C CYS A 46 47.53 -2.17 -21.51
N PRO A 47 47.34 -2.29 -20.18
CA PRO A 47 48.04 -3.29 -19.37
C PRO A 47 47.86 -4.74 -19.84
N ILE A 48 46.68 -5.05 -20.41
CA ILE A 48 46.31 -6.40 -20.88
C ILE A 48 46.75 -6.61 -22.33
N THR A 49 46.22 -5.81 -23.26
CA THR A 49 46.42 -6.06 -24.71
C THR A 49 47.73 -5.52 -25.25
N LYS A 50 48.44 -4.70 -24.48
CA LYS A 50 49.65 -3.96 -24.89
C LYS A 50 49.48 -3.03 -26.09
N LEU A 51 48.24 -2.85 -26.57
CA LEU A 51 47.91 -1.91 -27.64
C LEU A 51 48.04 -0.46 -27.15
N PRO A 52 48.42 0.49 -28.04
CA PRO A 52 48.57 1.89 -27.68
C PRO A 52 47.25 2.51 -27.22
N LEU A 53 47.32 3.35 -26.18
CA LEU A 53 46.22 4.19 -25.72
C LEU A 53 46.28 5.55 -26.43
N SER A 54 45.12 6.18 -26.63
CA SER A 54 45.05 7.57 -27.09
C SER A 54 45.80 8.51 -26.14
N GLU A 55 46.25 9.67 -26.64
CA GLU A 55 46.98 10.66 -25.83
C GLU A 55 46.24 11.08 -24.54
N ASN A 56 44.91 11.16 -24.60
CA ASN A 56 44.02 11.44 -23.47
C ASN A 56 42.96 10.32 -23.33
N PRO A 57 43.28 9.19 -22.66
CA PRO A 57 42.36 8.06 -22.55
C PRO A 57 41.17 8.42 -21.64
N SER A 58 39.95 8.24 -22.13
CA SER A 58 38.75 8.40 -21.32
C SER A 58 38.54 7.20 -20.39
N LEU A 59 38.28 7.48 -19.11
CA LEU A 59 37.96 6.46 -18.10
C LEU A 59 36.46 6.43 -17.86
N ILE A 60 35.78 5.54 -18.57
CA ILE A 60 34.31 5.42 -18.54
C ILE A 60 33.90 4.60 -17.31
N PRO A 61 33.10 5.13 -16.37
CA PRO A 61 32.66 4.35 -15.20
C PRO A 61 31.86 3.10 -15.59
N ASN A 62 32.22 1.93 -15.04
CA ASN A 62 31.43 0.70 -15.17
C ASN A 62 30.46 0.57 -13.98
N HIS A 63 29.33 1.29 -14.06
CA HIS A 63 28.33 1.27 -12.98
C HIS A 63 27.75 -0.12 -12.74
N ALA A 64 27.54 -0.91 -13.79
CA ALA A 64 27.00 -2.28 -13.67
C ALA A 64 27.95 -3.18 -12.86
N LEU A 65 29.25 -3.19 -13.18
CA LEU A 65 30.22 -3.98 -12.43
C LEU A 65 30.38 -3.48 -10.99
N ARG A 66 30.34 -2.16 -10.77
CA ARG A 66 30.37 -1.59 -9.41
C ARG A 66 29.18 -2.07 -8.57
N SER A 67 27.98 -2.08 -9.16
CA SER A 67 26.79 -2.61 -8.50
C SER A 67 26.91 -4.12 -8.23
N LEU A 68 27.46 -4.90 -9.16
CA LEU A 68 27.68 -6.34 -8.96
C LEU A 68 28.69 -6.62 -7.83
N ILE A 69 29.83 -5.91 -7.80
CA ILE A 69 30.85 -6.05 -6.75
C ILE A 69 30.28 -5.63 -5.39
N SER A 70 29.54 -4.52 -5.33
CA SER A 70 28.89 -4.06 -4.10
C SER A 70 27.85 -5.08 -3.60
N ASN A 71 27.02 -5.61 -4.50
CA ASN A 71 26.06 -6.65 -4.17
C ASN A 71 26.75 -7.94 -3.71
N PHE A 72 27.88 -8.33 -4.31
CA PHE A 72 28.65 -9.50 -3.91
C PHE A 72 29.34 -9.33 -2.55
N ALA A 73 29.86 -8.14 -2.24
CA ALA A 73 30.39 -7.82 -0.90
C ALA A 73 29.29 -7.86 0.17
N HIS A 74 28.03 -7.62 -0.19
CA HIS A 74 26.87 -7.80 0.68
C HIS A 74 26.37 -9.26 0.81
N VAL A 75 26.97 -10.21 0.08
CA VAL A 75 26.60 -11.65 0.11
C VAL A 75 27.34 -12.45 1.20
N SER A 76 28.36 -11.90 1.86
CA SER A 76 28.99 -12.52 3.04
C SER A 76 29.14 -11.47 4.16
N PRO A 77 28.22 -11.39 5.16
CA PRO A 77 27.63 -12.47 5.95
C PRO A 77 26.08 -12.37 6.04
N LYS A 78 25.36 -12.92 5.05
CA LYS A 78 23.88 -13.07 5.10
C LYS A 78 23.36 -14.48 4.75
N GLN A 79 24.25 -15.44 4.47
CA GLN A 79 23.82 -16.79 4.06
C GLN A 79 23.35 -17.70 5.22
N GLU A 80 23.76 -17.45 6.47
CA GLU A 80 23.25 -18.22 7.61
C GLU A 80 21.80 -17.83 7.97
N ASP A 81 21.44 -16.55 7.90
CA ASP A 81 20.07 -16.09 8.19
C ASP A 81 19.06 -16.45 7.10
N HIS A 82 19.46 -16.50 5.82
CA HIS A 82 18.54 -16.88 4.73
C HIS A 82 18.29 -18.40 4.66
N SER A 83 19.30 -19.25 4.88
CA SER A 83 19.10 -20.70 4.93
C SER A 83 18.31 -21.13 6.17
N HIS A 84 18.56 -20.48 7.31
CA HIS A 84 17.77 -20.66 8.51
C HIS A 84 16.34 -20.14 8.29
N SER A 85 16.11 -18.87 7.91
CA SER A 85 14.74 -18.36 7.66
C SER A 85 13.95 -19.15 6.61
N GLN A 86 14.59 -19.71 5.59
CA GLN A 86 13.95 -20.60 4.62
C GLN A 86 13.55 -21.96 5.22
N SER A 87 14.44 -22.62 5.97
CA SER A 87 14.10 -23.87 6.67
C SER A 87 13.03 -23.64 7.75
N GLN A 88 13.12 -22.52 8.46
CA GLN A 88 12.17 -22.07 9.46
C GLN A 88 10.78 -21.80 8.89
N SER A 89 10.69 -21.19 7.71
CA SER A 89 9.39 -20.93 7.05
C SER A 89 8.77 -22.20 6.51
N HIS A 90 9.57 -23.09 5.90
CA HIS A 90 9.09 -24.38 5.41
C HIS A 90 8.52 -25.26 6.53
N SER A 91 9.21 -25.37 7.67
CA SER A 91 8.71 -26.14 8.81
C SER A 91 7.41 -25.54 9.38
N SER A 92 7.34 -24.21 9.49
CA SER A 92 6.12 -23.52 9.98
C SER A 92 4.93 -23.70 9.03
N ILE A 93 5.16 -23.65 7.71
CA ILE A 93 4.14 -23.92 6.70
C ILE A 93 3.65 -25.37 6.81
N SER A 94 4.57 -26.33 6.89
CA SER A 94 4.22 -27.75 7.05
C SER A 94 3.38 -28.01 8.30
N THR A 95 3.73 -27.39 9.42
CA THR A 95 2.97 -27.49 10.67
C THR A 95 1.57 -26.91 10.53
N LEU A 96 1.39 -25.78 9.82
CA LEU A 96 0.08 -25.18 9.62
C LEU A 96 -0.84 -26.03 8.75
N VAL A 97 -0.30 -26.57 7.65
CA VAL A 97 -1.07 -27.40 6.72
C VAL A 97 -1.42 -28.77 7.32
N SER A 98 -0.61 -29.27 8.25
CA SER A 98 -0.87 -30.54 8.92
C SER A 98 -2.12 -30.49 9.82
N ARG A 99 -3.04 -31.42 9.58
CA ARG A 99 -4.28 -31.57 10.37
C ARG A 99 -4.02 -32.08 11.79
N SER A 100 -2.93 -32.82 12.00
CA SER A 100 -2.59 -33.39 13.32
C SER A 100 -1.90 -32.40 14.26
N SER A 101 -1.52 -31.21 13.79
CA SER A 101 -0.83 -30.21 14.61
C SER A 101 -1.70 -29.73 15.77
N SER A 102 -1.09 -29.63 16.96
CA SER A 102 -1.76 -29.06 18.12
C SER A 102 -2.06 -27.57 17.94
N ARG A 103 -2.95 -27.04 18.77
CA ARG A 103 -3.28 -25.62 18.82
C ARG A 103 -2.03 -24.76 19.04
N GLU A 104 -1.22 -25.15 20.01
CA GLU A 104 -0.01 -24.44 20.43
C GLU A 104 1.02 -24.41 19.28
N SER A 105 1.20 -25.55 18.61
CA SER A 105 2.11 -25.67 17.48
C SER A 105 1.68 -24.82 16.28
N ARG A 106 0.37 -24.75 16.00
CA ARG A 106 -0.18 -23.83 14.98
C ARG A 106 0.03 -22.36 15.37
N LEU A 107 -0.21 -22.01 16.62
CA LEU A 107 -0.03 -20.63 17.09
C LEU A 107 1.43 -20.18 17.02
N GLU A 108 2.36 -21.05 17.39
CA GLU A 108 3.80 -20.78 17.26
C GLU A 108 4.21 -20.61 15.79
N SER A 109 3.70 -21.49 14.92
CA SER A 109 3.95 -21.42 13.47
C SER A 109 3.41 -20.13 12.85
N LEU A 110 2.18 -19.72 13.19
CA LEU A 110 1.61 -18.44 12.78
C LEU A 110 2.45 -17.27 13.29
N THR A 111 2.80 -17.26 14.57
CA THR A 111 3.59 -16.19 15.18
C THR A 111 4.93 -16.01 14.47
N ARG A 112 5.57 -17.14 14.13
CA ARG A 112 6.83 -17.15 13.40
C ARG A 112 6.68 -16.67 11.96
N LEU A 113 5.66 -17.13 11.23
CA LEU A 113 5.39 -16.67 9.87
C LEU A 113 5.03 -15.19 9.83
N VAL A 114 4.25 -14.67 10.79
CA VAL A 114 3.95 -13.24 10.92
C VAL A 114 5.25 -12.45 11.07
N ARG A 115 6.22 -12.92 11.87
CA ARG A 115 7.51 -12.25 12.02
C ARG A 115 8.32 -12.24 10.72
N LEU A 116 8.38 -13.36 10.00
CA LEU A 116 9.16 -13.48 8.75
C LEU A 116 8.55 -12.67 7.60
N THR A 117 7.23 -12.77 7.42
CA THR A 117 6.50 -12.11 6.33
C THR A 117 6.43 -10.59 6.46
N LYS A 118 6.70 -10.02 7.64
CA LYS A 118 6.78 -8.56 7.84
C LYS A 118 7.87 -7.90 6.98
N ARG A 119 8.95 -8.61 6.66
CA ARG A 119 10.12 -8.03 5.98
C ARG A 119 10.51 -8.76 4.71
N ASP A 120 10.09 -10.02 4.55
CA ASP A 120 10.56 -10.88 3.47
C ASP A 120 9.45 -11.18 2.44
N SER A 121 9.56 -10.55 1.26
CA SER A 121 8.68 -10.78 0.10
C SER A 121 8.74 -12.23 -0.41
N SER A 122 9.90 -12.88 -0.34
CA SER A 122 10.04 -14.27 -0.79
C SER A 122 9.27 -15.24 0.10
N VAL A 123 9.24 -15.00 1.42
CA VAL A 123 8.43 -15.80 2.35
C VAL A 123 6.95 -15.55 2.12
N ARG A 124 6.53 -14.31 1.81
CA ARG A 124 5.13 -14.01 1.47
C ARG A 124 4.66 -14.83 0.28
N ARG A 125 5.43 -14.87 -0.81
CA ARG A 125 5.11 -15.70 -2.00
C ARG A 125 5.08 -17.20 -1.69
N LYS A 126 6.06 -17.72 -0.93
CA LYS A 126 6.08 -19.13 -0.55
C LYS A 126 4.85 -19.56 0.27
N VAL A 127 4.38 -18.71 1.19
CA VAL A 127 3.18 -19.00 1.98
C VAL A 127 1.94 -19.07 1.09
N THR A 128 1.81 -18.19 0.08
CA THR A 128 0.68 -18.23 -0.86
C THR A 128 0.76 -19.42 -1.83
N GLU A 129 1.95 -19.71 -2.37
CA GLU A 129 2.17 -20.82 -3.32
C GLU A 129 2.09 -22.22 -2.70
N SER A 130 2.30 -22.35 -1.38
CA SER A 130 2.30 -23.65 -0.68
C SER A 130 0.90 -24.16 -0.29
N GLY A 131 -0.16 -23.45 -0.66
CA GLY A 131 -1.54 -23.78 -0.27
C GLY A 131 -1.84 -23.55 1.23
N ALA A 132 -0.92 -22.93 1.97
CA ALA A 132 -1.07 -22.66 3.40
C ALA A 132 -2.20 -21.66 3.70
N VAL A 133 -2.59 -20.84 2.72
CA VAL A 133 -3.66 -19.83 2.87
C VAL A 133 -4.95 -20.44 3.40
N ARG A 134 -5.34 -21.62 2.91
CA ARG A 134 -6.55 -22.32 3.39
C ARG A 134 -6.47 -22.66 4.88
N ALA A 135 -5.34 -23.18 5.35
CA ALA A 135 -5.13 -23.47 6.76
C ALA A 135 -5.11 -22.19 7.62
N VAL A 136 -4.58 -21.09 7.09
CA VAL A 136 -4.62 -19.78 7.75
C VAL A 136 -6.07 -19.29 7.87
N LEU A 137 -6.89 -19.45 6.82
CA LEU A 137 -8.31 -19.09 6.84
C LEU A 137 -9.14 -19.93 7.82
N ASP A 138 -8.84 -21.22 7.94
CA ASP A 138 -9.46 -22.08 8.96
C ASP A 138 -9.10 -21.62 10.38
N CYS A 139 -7.89 -21.06 10.58
CA CYS A 139 -7.49 -20.46 11.84
C CYS A 139 -8.18 -19.09 12.10
N VAL A 140 -8.58 -18.34 11.06
CA VAL A 140 -9.38 -17.10 11.23
C VAL A 140 -10.78 -17.40 11.78
N ASP A 141 -11.35 -18.54 11.41
CA ASP A 141 -12.64 -19.03 11.94
C ASP A 141 -12.56 -19.55 13.38
N SER A 142 -11.35 -19.75 13.91
CA SER A 142 -11.17 -20.34 15.24
C SER A 142 -11.82 -19.46 16.31
N VAL A 143 -12.46 -20.11 17.29
CA VAL A 143 -12.92 -19.45 18.52
C VAL A 143 -11.76 -18.92 19.37
N ASP A 144 -10.54 -19.43 19.13
CA ASP A 144 -9.32 -18.93 19.76
C ASP A 144 -8.92 -17.57 19.19
N ARG A 145 -9.05 -16.55 20.04
CA ARG A 145 -8.68 -15.17 19.73
C ARG A 145 -7.21 -15.02 19.33
N ALA A 146 -6.30 -15.79 19.94
CA ALA A 146 -4.87 -15.70 19.63
C ALA A 146 -4.58 -16.24 18.22
N LEU A 147 -5.18 -17.37 17.84
CA LEU A 147 -5.07 -17.91 16.49
C LEU A 147 -5.69 -16.96 15.46
N GLN A 148 -6.91 -16.45 15.73
CA GLN A 148 -7.59 -15.52 14.83
C GLN A 148 -6.75 -14.26 14.59
N GLU A 149 -6.22 -13.63 15.64
CA GLU A 149 -5.40 -12.41 15.54
C GLU A 149 -4.11 -12.64 14.73
N LYS A 150 -3.39 -13.74 15.00
CA LYS A 150 -2.15 -14.05 14.27
C LYS A 150 -2.42 -14.43 12.83
N SER A 151 -3.51 -15.14 12.54
CA SER A 151 -3.92 -15.43 11.17
C SER A 151 -4.30 -14.18 10.38
N LEU A 152 -5.08 -13.27 10.96
CA LEU A 152 -5.41 -11.99 10.32
C LEU A 152 -4.16 -11.15 10.05
N SER A 153 -3.23 -11.12 11.01
CA SER A 153 -1.94 -10.44 10.86
C SER A 153 -1.11 -11.04 9.73
N LEU A 154 -1.11 -12.38 9.61
CA LEU A 154 -0.42 -13.06 8.52
C LEU A 154 -1.05 -12.72 7.17
N LEU A 155 -2.38 -12.81 7.04
CA LEU A 155 -3.09 -12.44 5.81
C LEU A 155 -2.83 -10.99 5.39
N LEU A 156 -2.78 -10.05 6.35
CA LEU A 156 -2.41 -8.66 6.09
C LEU A 156 -0.97 -8.53 5.57
N ASN A 157 -0.02 -9.28 6.14
CA ASN A 157 1.33 -9.28 5.58
C ASN A 157 1.35 -9.85 4.16
N LEU A 158 0.63 -10.95 3.90
CA LEU A 158 0.57 -11.57 2.57
C LEU A 158 -0.05 -10.63 1.53
N SER A 159 -1.03 -9.81 1.91
CA SER A 159 -1.67 -8.83 1.03
C SER A 159 -0.78 -7.64 0.70
N LEU A 160 0.39 -7.49 1.33
CA LEU A 160 1.36 -6.46 0.94
C LEU A 160 2.03 -6.76 -0.42
N GLU A 161 2.06 -8.02 -0.87
CA GLU A 161 2.47 -8.35 -2.24
C GLU A 161 1.30 -8.13 -3.20
N ASP A 162 1.55 -7.44 -4.32
CA ASP A 162 0.50 -7.16 -5.32
C ASP A 162 0.00 -8.44 -6.00
N ASP A 163 0.92 -9.35 -6.35
CA ASP A 163 0.60 -10.63 -7.01
C ASP A 163 -0.31 -11.53 -6.15
N ASN A 164 -0.26 -11.38 -4.82
CA ASN A 164 -1.07 -12.19 -3.90
C ASN A 164 -2.53 -11.72 -3.80
N LYS A 165 -2.83 -10.45 -4.11
CA LYS A 165 -4.13 -9.83 -3.75
C LYS A 165 -5.33 -10.50 -4.40
N VAL A 166 -5.23 -10.84 -5.69
CA VAL A 166 -6.32 -11.50 -6.43
C VAL A 166 -6.48 -12.95 -5.95
N GLY A 167 -5.36 -13.66 -5.78
CA GLY A 167 -5.35 -15.04 -5.27
C GLY A 167 -5.99 -15.17 -3.89
N LEU A 168 -5.65 -14.25 -2.97
CA LEU A 168 -6.25 -14.20 -1.63
C LEU A 168 -7.79 -14.03 -1.68
N VAL A 169 -8.30 -13.17 -2.57
CA VAL A 169 -9.75 -13.00 -2.75
C VAL A 169 -10.38 -14.29 -3.32
N ALA A 170 -9.73 -14.91 -4.31
CA ALA A 170 -10.18 -16.18 -4.89
C ALA A 170 -10.19 -17.33 -3.87
N ASP A 171 -9.24 -17.33 -2.92
CA ASP A 171 -9.17 -18.29 -1.80
C ASP A 171 -10.29 -18.09 -0.75
N GLY A 172 -11.13 -17.06 -0.89
CA GLY A 172 -12.30 -16.84 -0.05
C GLY A 172 -12.03 -16.01 1.21
N VAL A 173 -10.93 -15.24 1.23
CA VAL A 173 -10.57 -14.32 2.34
C VAL A 173 -11.72 -13.37 2.70
N VAL A 174 -12.44 -12.84 1.70
CA VAL A 174 -13.51 -11.83 1.92
C VAL A 174 -14.57 -12.32 2.90
N ARG A 175 -15.04 -13.57 2.74
CA ARG A 175 -16.06 -14.15 3.64
C ARG A 175 -15.61 -14.16 5.10
N ARG A 176 -14.35 -14.53 5.33
CA ARG A 176 -13.77 -14.61 6.68
C ARG A 176 -13.64 -13.23 7.31
N ILE A 177 -13.18 -12.26 6.53
CA ILE A 177 -13.04 -10.89 6.99
C ILE A 177 -14.40 -10.28 7.35
N VAL A 178 -15.43 -10.48 6.52
CA VAL A 178 -16.78 -9.95 6.81
C VAL A 178 -17.34 -10.55 8.11
N ALA A 179 -17.11 -11.84 8.36
CA ALA A 179 -17.47 -12.45 9.64
C ALA A 179 -16.73 -11.78 10.82
N VAL A 180 -15.42 -11.55 10.68
CA VAL A 180 -14.60 -10.86 11.72
C VAL A 180 -15.07 -9.44 11.96
N LEU A 181 -15.41 -8.67 10.92
CA LEU A 181 -15.91 -7.29 11.06
C LEU A 181 -17.19 -7.23 11.93
N ARG A 182 -18.03 -8.27 11.88
CA ARG A 182 -19.27 -8.34 12.66
C ARG A 182 -19.02 -8.71 14.12
N VAL A 183 -18.29 -9.80 14.38
CA VAL A 183 -18.22 -10.43 15.72
C VAL A 183 -16.81 -10.52 16.34
N GLY A 184 -15.78 -10.05 15.65
CA GLY A 184 -14.39 -10.08 16.13
C GLY A 184 -14.10 -9.16 17.31
N SER A 185 -12.90 -9.28 17.89
CA SER A 185 -12.41 -8.27 18.85
C SER A 185 -12.14 -6.93 18.16
N PRO A 186 -12.10 -5.81 18.90
CA PRO A 186 -11.83 -4.50 18.30
C PRO A 186 -10.54 -4.45 17.47
N ASP A 187 -9.46 -5.09 17.95
CA ASP A 187 -8.21 -5.18 17.19
C ASP A 187 -8.35 -6.01 15.92
N CYS A 188 -9.06 -7.15 15.99
CA CYS A 188 -9.30 -7.99 14.82
C CYS A 188 -10.17 -7.27 13.77
N LYS A 189 -11.17 -6.50 14.20
CA LYS A 189 -12.03 -5.69 13.34
C LYS A 189 -11.23 -4.60 12.61
N ALA A 190 -10.36 -3.90 13.33
CA ALA A 190 -9.46 -2.91 12.73
C ALA A 190 -8.53 -3.55 11.68
N VAL A 191 -7.85 -4.65 12.02
CA VAL A 191 -6.96 -5.39 11.09
C VAL A 191 -7.74 -5.92 9.88
N ALA A 192 -8.95 -6.41 10.08
CA ALA A 192 -9.86 -6.85 9.03
C ALA A 192 -10.18 -5.72 8.02
N ALA A 193 -10.49 -4.52 8.52
CA ALA A 193 -10.73 -3.36 7.66
C ALA A 193 -9.45 -2.90 6.92
N THR A 194 -8.28 -2.94 7.58
CA THR A 194 -6.99 -2.67 6.92
C THR A 194 -6.70 -3.68 5.82
N LEU A 195 -7.01 -4.97 6.04
CA LEU A 195 -6.83 -6.01 5.02
C LEU A 195 -7.76 -5.81 3.82
N LEU A 196 -9.04 -5.43 4.03
CA LEU A 196 -9.90 -5.04 2.89
C LEU A 196 -9.33 -3.86 2.12
N THR A 197 -8.81 -2.85 2.80
CA THR A 197 -8.15 -1.69 2.16
C THR A 197 -6.97 -2.14 1.29
N SER A 198 -6.11 -3.02 1.83
CA SER A 198 -4.94 -3.55 1.12
C SER A 198 -5.34 -4.35 -0.12
N LEU A 199 -6.38 -5.19 -0.03
CA LEU A 199 -6.88 -5.98 -1.15
C LEU A 199 -7.58 -5.11 -2.20
N ALA A 200 -8.25 -4.04 -1.79
CA ALA A 200 -8.98 -3.11 -2.63
C ALA A 200 -8.09 -2.16 -3.45
N VAL A 201 -6.76 -2.30 -3.40
CA VAL A 201 -5.85 -1.61 -4.34
C VAL A 201 -6.10 -2.08 -5.78
N VAL A 202 -6.53 -3.33 -5.97
CA VAL A 202 -6.84 -3.93 -7.27
C VAL A 202 -8.30 -3.71 -7.63
N GLU A 203 -8.59 -3.18 -8.82
CA GLU A 203 -9.96 -2.88 -9.29
C GLU A 203 -10.93 -4.08 -9.21
N VAL A 204 -10.50 -5.25 -9.69
CA VAL A 204 -11.32 -6.48 -9.66
C VAL A 204 -11.71 -6.86 -8.23
N ASN A 205 -10.82 -6.63 -7.26
CA ASN A 205 -11.10 -6.87 -5.85
C ASN A 205 -12.10 -5.85 -5.29
N LYS A 206 -12.06 -4.58 -5.71
CA LYS A 206 -13.04 -3.57 -5.26
C LYS A 206 -14.47 -3.98 -5.61
N ALA A 207 -14.68 -4.43 -6.84
CA ALA A 207 -15.99 -4.90 -7.29
C ALA A 207 -16.44 -6.15 -6.52
N THR A 208 -15.53 -7.12 -6.34
CA THR A 208 -15.81 -8.38 -5.63
C THR A 208 -16.10 -8.15 -4.15
N ILE A 209 -15.29 -7.35 -3.46
CA ILE A 209 -15.47 -7.03 -2.03
C ILE A 209 -16.74 -6.21 -1.83
N GLY A 210 -16.95 -5.17 -2.64
CA GLY A 210 -18.09 -4.27 -2.46
C GLY A 210 -19.44 -4.89 -2.81
N SER A 211 -19.48 -5.89 -3.70
CA SER A 211 -20.69 -6.69 -3.96
C SER A 211 -20.89 -7.86 -2.99
N TYR A 212 -19.90 -8.15 -2.13
CA TYR A 212 -20.00 -9.25 -1.18
C TYR A 212 -21.06 -8.96 -0.10
N PRO A 213 -21.96 -9.92 0.21
CA PRO A 213 -23.01 -9.73 1.21
C PRO A 213 -22.46 -9.23 2.55
N ASP A 214 -23.12 -8.23 3.11
CA ASP A 214 -22.77 -7.58 4.38
C ASP A 214 -21.39 -6.92 4.46
N ALA A 215 -20.57 -6.90 3.41
CA ALA A 215 -19.24 -6.30 3.48
C ALA A 215 -19.30 -4.79 3.74
N ILE A 216 -20.11 -4.09 2.94
CA ILE A 216 -20.30 -2.64 3.09
C ILE A 216 -21.06 -2.31 4.37
N SER A 217 -22.14 -3.04 4.69
CA SER A 217 -22.93 -2.78 5.91
C SER A 217 -22.12 -3.01 7.18
N ALA A 218 -21.23 -4.02 7.21
CA ALA A 218 -20.33 -4.26 8.33
C ALA A 218 -19.32 -3.13 8.52
N LEU A 219 -18.76 -2.57 7.44
CA LEU A 219 -17.89 -1.40 7.50
C LEU A 219 -18.65 -0.15 7.99
N VAL A 220 -19.84 0.11 7.46
CA VAL A 220 -20.69 1.24 7.90
C VAL A 220 -21.06 1.11 9.38
N SER A 221 -21.41 -0.09 9.84
CA SER A 221 -21.65 -0.37 11.26
C SER A 221 -20.39 -0.14 12.11
N LEU A 222 -19.21 -0.52 11.62
CA LEU A 222 -17.94 -0.31 12.31
C LEU A 222 -17.58 1.18 12.40
N LEU A 223 -17.91 1.97 11.38
CA LEU A 223 -17.74 3.41 11.37
C LEU A 223 -18.64 4.11 12.39
N ARG A 224 -19.84 3.57 12.62
CA ARG A 224 -20.83 4.12 13.57
C ARG A 224 -20.53 3.78 15.03
N HIS A 225 -20.11 2.54 15.30
CA HIS A 225 -20.06 2.01 16.67
C HIS A 225 -18.66 1.61 17.15
N GLY A 226 -17.66 1.63 16.26
CA GLY A 226 -16.28 1.27 16.62
C GLY A 226 -15.60 2.32 17.50
N ASN A 227 -14.47 1.94 18.09
CA ASN A 227 -13.54 2.89 18.70
C ASN A 227 -12.78 3.70 17.62
N ASP A 228 -11.96 4.66 18.04
CA ASP A 228 -11.24 5.55 17.12
C ASP A 228 -10.40 4.83 16.06
N ARG A 229 -9.76 3.71 16.42
CA ARG A 229 -8.96 2.91 15.48
C ARG A 229 -9.87 2.20 14.48
N GLU A 230 -10.89 1.50 14.97
CA GLU A 230 -11.87 0.78 14.14
C GLU A 230 -12.56 1.71 13.14
N ARG A 231 -13.01 2.89 13.60
CA ARG A 231 -13.67 3.88 12.75
C ARG A 231 -12.75 4.42 11.66
N LYS A 232 -11.49 4.72 11.98
CA LYS A 232 -10.48 5.19 11.01
C LYS A 232 -10.15 4.14 9.95
N GLU A 233 -9.94 2.90 10.35
CA GLU A 233 -9.67 1.79 9.41
C GLU A 233 -10.91 1.53 8.54
N SER A 234 -12.12 1.59 9.11
CA SER A 234 -13.36 1.45 8.35
C SER A 234 -13.54 2.55 7.31
N ALA A 235 -13.36 3.82 7.68
CA ALA A 235 -13.45 4.94 6.74
C ALA A 235 -12.43 4.80 5.59
N THR A 236 -11.22 4.31 5.89
CA THR A 236 -10.18 4.07 4.88
C THR A 236 -10.56 2.93 3.93
N ALA A 237 -11.13 1.85 4.44
CA ALA A 237 -11.64 0.75 3.63
C ALA A 237 -12.80 1.21 2.73
N LEU A 238 -13.74 1.97 3.27
CA LEU A 238 -14.86 2.55 2.51
C LEU A 238 -14.36 3.47 1.40
N TYR A 239 -13.37 4.32 1.66
CA TYR A 239 -12.74 5.17 0.64
C TYR A 239 -12.12 4.34 -0.49
N ALA A 240 -11.34 3.32 -0.15
CA ALA A 240 -10.71 2.45 -1.15
C ALA A 240 -11.76 1.75 -2.03
N LEU A 241 -12.84 1.24 -1.42
CA LEU A 241 -13.93 0.57 -2.15
C LEU A 241 -14.76 1.55 -3.00
N CYS A 242 -15.05 2.76 -2.50
CA CYS A 242 -15.84 3.79 -3.21
C CYS A 242 -15.14 4.40 -4.41
N SER A 243 -13.82 4.21 -4.53
CA SER A 243 -13.12 4.56 -5.78
C SER A 243 -13.67 3.78 -6.98
N PHE A 244 -14.28 2.61 -6.75
CA PHE A 244 -15.10 1.91 -7.73
C PHE A 244 -16.56 2.42 -7.69
N PRO A 245 -17.09 3.03 -8.78
CA PRO A 245 -18.38 3.74 -8.77
C PRO A 245 -19.57 2.94 -8.22
N ASP A 246 -19.72 1.67 -8.61
CA ASP A 246 -20.88 0.85 -8.20
C ASP A 246 -20.96 0.66 -6.67
N ASN A 247 -19.84 0.78 -5.97
CA ASN A 247 -19.81 0.66 -4.51
C ASN A 247 -20.37 1.90 -3.82
N ARG A 248 -20.39 3.07 -4.46
CA ARG A 248 -20.88 4.32 -3.88
C ARG A 248 -22.36 4.21 -3.53
N LYS A 249 -23.17 3.73 -4.49
CA LYS A 249 -24.60 3.47 -4.28
C LYS A 249 -24.83 2.46 -3.16
N ARG A 250 -24.09 1.35 -3.14
CA ARG A 250 -24.17 0.33 -2.05
C ARG A 250 -23.88 0.93 -0.68
N VAL A 251 -22.94 1.86 -0.59
CA VAL A 251 -22.58 2.57 0.64
C VAL A 251 -23.68 3.55 1.06
N VAL A 252 -24.28 4.28 0.11
CA VAL A 252 -25.42 5.18 0.38
C VAL A 252 -26.65 4.39 0.83
N ASP A 253 -26.98 3.29 0.15
CA ASP A 253 -28.12 2.40 0.45
C ASP A 253 -28.03 1.79 1.87
N CYS A 254 -26.83 1.72 2.46
CA CYS A 254 -26.61 1.31 3.85
C CYS A 254 -26.89 2.42 4.88
N GLY A 255 -27.41 3.58 4.47
CA GLY A 255 -27.68 4.73 5.34
C GLY A 255 -26.42 5.39 5.89
N SER A 256 -25.31 5.33 5.14
CA SER A 256 -24.00 5.79 5.60
C SER A 256 -23.84 7.31 5.63
N VAL A 257 -24.69 8.06 4.91
CA VAL A 257 -24.56 9.52 4.73
C VAL A 257 -24.51 10.24 6.07
N GLY A 258 -25.50 10.05 6.94
CA GLY A 258 -25.53 10.68 8.26
C GLY A 258 -24.31 10.29 9.13
N ILE A 259 -23.91 9.01 9.08
CA ILE A 259 -22.77 8.49 9.85
C ILE A 259 -21.46 9.14 9.39
N LEU A 260 -21.28 9.33 8.08
CA LEU A 260 -20.10 9.99 7.51
C LEU A 260 -20.09 11.49 7.81
N VAL A 261 -21.25 12.14 7.82
CA VAL A 261 -21.37 13.56 8.21
C VAL A 261 -21.01 13.76 9.68
N GLU A 262 -21.54 12.92 10.58
CA GLU A 262 -21.16 12.93 12.00
C GLU A 262 -19.66 12.65 12.20
N ALA A 263 -19.10 11.70 11.45
CA ALA A 263 -17.67 11.42 11.50
C ALA A 263 -16.84 12.63 11.00
N ALA A 264 -17.25 13.29 9.92
CA ALA A 264 -16.61 14.49 9.41
C ALA A 264 -16.67 15.65 10.42
N ASP A 265 -17.80 15.85 11.09
CA ASP A 265 -17.97 16.88 12.14
C ASP A 265 -17.04 16.62 13.34
N SER A 266 -16.82 15.35 13.68
CA SER A 266 -15.82 14.96 14.68
C SER A 266 -14.36 15.13 14.23
N GLY A 267 -14.11 15.69 13.05
CA GLY A 267 -12.78 15.96 12.50
C GLY A 267 -12.16 14.79 11.73
N MET A 268 -12.93 13.76 11.37
CA MET A 268 -12.41 12.63 10.60
C MET A 268 -12.28 12.99 9.11
N GLU A 269 -11.08 13.39 8.70
CA GLU A 269 -10.81 13.79 7.31
C GLU A 269 -11.22 12.74 6.29
N ARG A 270 -10.95 11.45 6.58
CA ARG A 270 -11.26 10.35 5.66
C ARG A 270 -12.75 10.24 5.36
N ALA A 271 -13.63 10.64 6.28
CA ALA A 271 -15.07 10.66 6.04
C ALA A 271 -15.46 11.72 4.99
N VAL A 272 -14.81 12.88 5.02
CA VAL A 272 -14.98 13.94 4.00
C VAL A 272 -14.51 13.45 2.63
N GLU A 273 -13.39 12.71 2.58
CA GLU A 273 -12.90 12.14 1.32
C GLU A 273 -13.88 11.11 0.74
N VAL A 274 -14.47 10.24 1.58
CA VAL A 274 -15.51 9.29 1.13
C VAL A 274 -16.72 10.03 0.55
N LEU A 275 -17.23 11.05 1.25
CA LEU A 275 -18.34 11.88 0.79
C LEU A 275 -18.01 12.58 -0.55
N GLY A 276 -16.75 13.00 -0.71
CA GLY A 276 -16.27 13.65 -1.93
C GLY A 276 -16.21 12.77 -3.17
N LEU A 277 -16.21 11.44 -3.01
CA LEU A 277 -16.25 10.49 -4.14
C LEU A 277 -17.65 10.36 -4.75
N TRP A 278 -18.71 10.87 -4.11
CA TRP A 278 -20.09 10.77 -4.56
C TRP A 278 -20.39 11.93 -5.52
N LEU A 279 -20.15 11.64 -6.80
CA LEU A 279 -20.05 12.62 -7.88
C LEU A 279 -21.34 12.85 -8.65
N SER A 280 -22.37 12.02 -8.49
CA SER A 280 -23.60 12.18 -9.27
C SER A 280 -24.64 13.03 -8.53
N VAL A 281 -25.53 13.63 -9.32
CA VAL A 281 -26.62 14.49 -8.84
C VAL A 281 -27.54 13.73 -7.88
N GLU A 282 -27.76 12.43 -8.12
CA GLU A 282 -28.62 11.58 -7.27
C GLU A 282 -28.06 11.42 -5.85
N GLU A 283 -26.75 11.20 -5.70
CA GLU A 283 -26.14 11.08 -4.37
C GLU A 283 -26.02 12.44 -3.67
N GLY A 284 -25.89 13.53 -4.44
CA GLY A 284 -25.89 14.91 -3.94
C GLY A 284 -27.19 15.32 -3.25
N GLU A 285 -28.33 14.87 -3.77
CA GLU A 285 -29.64 15.13 -3.16
C GLU A 285 -29.80 14.45 -1.80
N GLU A 286 -29.39 13.18 -1.68
CA GLU A 286 -29.40 12.45 -0.39
C GLU A 286 -28.56 13.18 0.67
N MET A 287 -27.37 13.65 0.29
CA MET A 287 -26.50 14.44 1.18
C MET A 287 -27.14 15.75 1.63
N SER A 288 -27.88 16.43 0.75
CA SER A 288 -28.53 17.70 1.08
C SER A 288 -29.65 17.58 2.13
N ARG A 289 -30.20 16.38 2.31
CA ARG A 289 -31.25 16.12 3.32
C ARG A 289 -30.70 16.04 4.74
N VAL A 290 -29.39 15.87 4.91
CA VAL A 290 -28.77 15.80 6.24
C VAL A 290 -28.61 17.20 6.81
N SER A 291 -29.39 17.49 7.86
CA SER A 291 -29.33 18.77 8.57
C SER A 291 -27.92 19.05 9.08
N GLY A 292 -27.45 20.29 8.88
CA GLY A 292 -26.12 20.72 9.32
C GLY A 292 -24.98 20.28 8.41
N PHE A 293 -25.23 19.55 7.33
CA PHE A 293 -24.16 19.08 6.44
C PHE A 293 -23.29 20.21 5.87
N VAL A 294 -23.93 21.30 5.44
CA VAL A 294 -23.22 22.51 4.95
C VAL A 294 -22.31 23.09 6.04
N GLU A 295 -22.75 23.07 7.30
CA GLU A 295 -21.97 23.59 8.42
C GLU A 295 -20.73 22.76 8.69
N VAL A 296 -20.85 21.44 8.65
CA VAL A 296 -19.72 20.51 8.77
C VAL A 296 -18.68 20.81 7.70
N LEU A 297 -19.09 20.93 6.44
CA LEU A 297 -18.16 21.26 5.34
C LEU A 297 -17.51 22.64 5.52
N VAL A 298 -18.26 23.64 5.98
CA VAL A 298 -17.70 24.98 6.27
C VAL A 298 -16.70 24.93 7.43
N ASN A 299 -16.93 24.10 8.45
CA ASN A 299 -15.97 23.89 9.53
C ASN A 299 -14.68 23.22 9.02
N VAL A 300 -14.80 22.23 8.14
CA VAL A 300 -13.65 21.61 7.48
C VAL A 300 -12.89 22.62 6.61
N LEU A 301 -13.58 23.53 5.91
CA LEU A 301 -12.91 24.61 5.16
C LEU A 301 -12.04 25.52 6.04
N ARG A 302 -12.49 25.78 7.27
CA ARG A 302 -11.83 26.69 8.21
C ARG A 302 -10.65 26.03 8.94
N ASN A 303 -10.79 24.75 9.29
CA ASN A 303 -9.92 24.09 10.26
C ASN A 303 -9.27 22.79 9.75
N GLY A 304 -9.67 22.28 8.58
CA GLY A 304 -9.18 21.01 8.04
C GLY A 304 -7.83 21.09 7.33
N SER A 305 -7.23 19.94 6.99
CA SER A 305 -6.05 19.90 6.13
C SER A 305 -6.35 20.38 4.70
N LEU A 306 -5.29 20.60 3.92
CA LEU A 306 -5.41 20.95 2.49
C LEU A 306 -6.29 19.97 1.72
N LYS A 307 -6.20 18.66 1.98
CA LYS A 307 -7.05 17.65 1.34
C LYS A 307 -8.50 17.76 1.78
N GLY A 308 -8.74 17.90 3.09
CA GLY A 308 -10.09 18.09 3.64
C GLY A 308 -10.77 19.33 3.06
N ILE A 309 -10.02 20.43 2.92
CA ILE A 309 -10.48 21.67 2.27
C ILE A 309 -10.82 21.41 0.80
N GLN A 310 -9.95 20.75 0.05
CA GLN A 310 -10.18 20.44 -1.36
C GLN A 310 -11.46 19.63 -1.57
N TYR A 311 -11.65 18.54 -0.83
CA TYR A 311 -12.88 17.73 -0.90
C TYR A 311 -14.11 18.50 -0.43
N SER A 312 -14.00 19.31 0.62
CA SER A 312 -15.14 20.11 1.10
C SER A 312 -15.58 21.16 0.09
N LEU A 313 -14.63 21.87 -0.55
CA LEU A 313 -14.93 22.79 -1.65
C LEU A 313 -15.59 22.08 -2.81
N PHE A 314 -15.08 20.90 -3.14
CA PHE A 314 -15.57 20.10 -4.23
C PHE A 314 -17.02 19.64 -3.99
N ILE A 315 -17.33 19.12 -2.80
CA ILE A 315 -18.70 18.72 -2.40
C ILE A 315 -19.63 19.93 -2.42
N LEU A 316 -19.24 21.06 -1.79
CA LEU A 316 -20.05 22.28 -1.76
C LEU A 316 -20.38 22.79 -3.17
N ASN A 317 -19.43 22.71 -4.09
CA ASN A 317 -19.66 23.06 -5.49
C ASN A 317 -20.70 22.16 -6.16
N CYS A 318 -20.64 20.85 -5.92
CA CYS A 318 -21.65 19.91 -6.42
C CYS A 318 -23.05 20.20 -5.83
N LEU A 319 -23.16 20.39 -4.51
CA LEU A 319 -24.43 20.70 -3.85
C LEU A 319 -25.03 22.03 -4.32
N CYS A 320 -24.20 23.04 -4.55
CA CYS A 320 -24.63 24.34 -5.07
C CYS A 320 -25.20 24.24 -6.50
N CYS A 321 -24.82 23.22 -7.27
CA CYS A 321 -25.45 22.93 -8.56
C CYS A 321 -26.84 22.30 -8.41
N CYS A 322 -27.11 21.64 -7.28
CA CYS A 322 -28.33 20.86 -7.05
C CYS A 322 -29.42 21.65 -6.32
N SER A 323 -29.08 22.63 -5.46
CA SER A 323 -30.08 23.39 -4.69
C SER A 323 -29.72 24.87 -4.51
N ARG A 324 -30.67 25.76 -4.84
CA ARG A 324 -30.55 27.21 -4.59
C ARG A 324 -30.53 27.54 -3.10
N GLU A 325 -31.21 26.75 -2.27
CA GLU A 325 -31.24 26.97 -0.82
C GLU A 325 -29.85 26.77 -0.21
N ILE A 326 -29.14 25.72 -0.65
CA ILE A 326 -27.75 25.46 -0.25
C ILE A 326 -26.84 26.61 -0.69
N VAL A 327 -27.03 27.16 -1.89
CA VAL A 327 -26.27 28.32 -2.35
C VAL A 327 -26.40 29.51 -1.38
N GLU A 328 -27.61 29.81 -0.93
CA GLU A 328 -27.85 30.90 0.02
C GLU A 328 -27.32 30.59 1.42
N GLU A 329 -27.36 29.34 1.87
CA GLU A 329 -26.74 28.93 3.13
C GLU A 329 -25.20 29.07 3.09
N VAL A 330 -24.57 28.57 2.03
CA VAL A 330 -23.11 28.68 1.83
C VAL A 330 -22.69 30.15 1.77
N LYS A 331 -23.43 31.00 1.04
CA LYS A 331 -23.17 32.44 1.00
C LYS A 331 -23.16 33.06 2.39
N ARG A 332 -24.18 32.78 3.22
CA ARG A 332 -24.26 33.31 4.59
C ARG A 332 -23.10 32.85 5.47
N LYS A 333 -22.67 31.59 5.35
CA LYS A 333 -21.67 30.98 6.25
C LYS A 333 -20.20 31.20 5.81
N VAL A 334 -19.94 31.47 4.52
CA VAL A 334 -18.57 31.54 3.95
C VAL A 334 -18.10 32.97 3.62
N TRP A 335 -18.98 33.98 3.75
CA TRP A 335 -18.81 35.34 3.21
C TRP A 335 -17.58 36.15 3.69
N LEU A 336 -16.85 35.74 4.73
CA LEU A 336 -15.79 36.59 5.33
C LEU A 336 -14.33 36.20 4.99
N ARG A 337 -14.05 35.06 4.32
CA ARG A 337 -12.64 34.67 4.05
C ARG A 337 -12.31 34.06 2.68
N TYR A 338 -13.29 33.66 1.88
CA TYR A 338 -13.02 32.82 0.69
C TYR A 338 -13.57 33.41 -0.62
N ALA A 339 -13.23 34.67 -0.93
CA ALA A 339 -13.50 35.26 -2.25
C ALA A 339 -12.95 34.42 -3.42
N LEU A 340 -11.96 33.54 -3.16
CA LEU A 340 -11.39 32.59 -4.12
C LEU A 340 -12.37 31.47 -4.52
N VAL A 341 -13.23 31.02 -3.61
CA VAL A 341 -14.22 29.95 -3.86
C VAL A 341 -15.23 30.39 -4.91
N TRP A 342 -15.61 31.67 -4.86
CA TRP A 342 -16.47 32.29 -5.87
C TRP A 342 -15.82 32.42 -7.25
N ARG A 343 -14.49 32.55 -7.30
CA ARG A 343 -13.73 32.65 -8.56
C ARG A 343 -13.68 31.30 -9.27
N ILE A 344 -13.64 30.20 -8.53
CA ILE A 344 -13.70 28.82 -9.06
C ILE A 344 -15.14 28.45 -9.47
N MET A 345 -16.14 28.79 -8.65
CA MET A 345 -17.56 28.52 -8.94
C MET A 345 -18.11 29.30 -10.16
N ARG A 346 -17.52 30.44 -10.53
CA ARG A 346 -17.94 31.21 -11.73
C ARG A 346 -17.53 30.60 -13.07
N VAL A 347 -16.52 29.72 -13.11
CA VAL A 347 -15.93 29.26 -14.38
C VAL A 347 -16.88 28.39 -15.21
N ARG A 348 -17.93 27.79 -14.62
CA ARG A 348 -18.87 26.93 -15.36
C ARG A 348 -20.16 27.61 -15.86
N LYS A 349 -20.43 28.86 -15.47
CA LYS A 349 -21.61 29.59 -15.98
C LYS A 349 -21.40 30.15 -17.40
N SER A 350 -20.18 30.08 -17.91
CA SER A 350 -19.78 30.44 -19.28
C SER A 350 -19.20 29.18 -19.93
N GLY A 351 -19.98 28.53 -20.79
CA GLY A 351 -19.74 27.18 -21.33
C GLY A 351 -18.30 26.87 -21.71
N GLY A 352 -17.70 25.92 -20.99
CA GLY A 352 -16.39 25.38 -21.28
C GLY A 352 -16.31 23.94 -20.77
N MET A 353 -16.50 23.00 -21.69
CA MET A 353 -16.14 21.60 -21.53
C MET A 353 -14.62 21.55 -21.35
N LEU A 354 -14.14 21.06 -20.20
CA LEU A 354 -12.75 20.62 -20.08
C LEU A 354 -12.77 19.13 -19.72
N LEU A 355 -12.27 18.40 -20.71
CA LEU A 355 -12.00 16.98 -20.80
C LEU A 355 -10.83 16.58 -19.90
N THR A 356 -10.84 15.28 -19.57
CA THR A 356 -9.78 14.39 -19.01
C THR A 356 -9.30 14.64 -17.60
#